data_AF-A0A917XVK6-F1
#
_entry.id   AF-A0A917XVK6-F1
#
_cell.length_a   1.000
_cell.length_b   1.000
_cell.length_c   1.000
_cell.angle_alpha   90.00
_cell.angle_beta   90.00
_cell.angle_gamma   90.00
#
_symmetry.space_group_name_H-M   'P 1'
#
loop_
_entity.id
_entity.type
_entity.pdbx_description
1 polymer ?
#
loop_
_entity_poly.entity_id
_entity_poly.type
_entity_poly.pdbx_seq_one_letter_code
_entity_poly.pdbx_strand_id
1 'polypeptide(L)' 'MVKNLPQSAKKSAYDYLKYLTISHVRPNWEEIMELEPDETPLSEEEKRQLKNNSEFVSWEEAMDELNLPTDTES' A
#
# COMPACT_ATOMS: atom_id res chain seq x y z
N MET A 1 -0.20 -8.27 -23.46
CA MET A 1 0.03 -7.29 -22.38
C MET A 1 1.53 -7.12 -22.07
N VAL A 2 2.23 -8.11 -21.51
CA VAL A 2 3.66 -7.98 -21.15
C VAL A 2 4.59 -7.69 -22.34
N LYS A 3 4.25 -8.19 -23.54
CA LYS A 3 5.02 -7.97 -24.78
C LYS A 3 5.08 -6.50 -25.22
N ASN A 4 4.13 -5.67 -24.79
CA ASN A 4 4.01 -4.27 -25.19
C ASN A 4 4.57 -3.31 -24.13
N LEU A 5 5.11 -3.81 -23.03
CA LEU A 5 5.68 -2.97 -21.97
C LEU A 5 7.09 -2.47 -22.36
N PRO A 6 7.46 -1.24 -21.96
CA PRO A 6 8.84 -0.79 -22.01
C PRO A 6 9.77 -1.74 -21.25
N GLN A 7 11.02 -1.90 -21.70
CA GLN A 7 11.98 -2.83 -21.07
C GLN A 7 12.20 -2.52 -19.58
N SER A 8 12.19 -1.24 -19.21
CA SER A 8 12.27 -0.78 -17.81
C SER A 8 11.13 -1.30 -16.94
N ALA A 9 9.92 -1.41 -17.49
CA ALA A 9 8.73 -1.83 -16.75
C ALA A 9 8.51 -3.35 -16.77
N LYS A 10 9.15 -4.08 -17.68
CA LYS A 10 8.98 -5.55 -17.79
C LYS A 10 9.45 -6.29 -16.54
N LYS A 11 10.54 -5.83 -15.92
CA LYS A 11 11.07 -6.43 -14.70
C LYS A 11 10.06 -6.28 -13.56
N SER A 12 9.62 -5.06 -13.29
CA SER A 12 8.63 -4.78 -12.24
C SER A 12 7.29 -5.49 -12.51
N ALA A 13 6.83 -5.54 -13.76
CA ALA A 13 5.61 -6.27 -14.11
C ALA A 13 5.76 -7.78 -13.90
N TYR A 14 6.92 -8.36 -14.23
CA TYR A 14 7.20 -9.77 -13.97
C TYR A 14 7.26 -10.06 -12.47
N ASP A 15 7.96 -9.23 -11.71
CA ASP A 15 8.09 -9.38 -10.26
C ASP A 15 6.72 -9.27 -9.57
N TYR A 16 5.87 -8.33 -10.00
CA TYR A 16 4.49 -8.21 -9.52
C TYR A 16 3.62 -9.42 -9.88
N LEU A 17 3.68 -9.89 -11.13
CA LEU A 17 2.95 -11.10 -11.55
C LEU A 17 3.41 -12.32 -10.75
N LYS A 18 4.71 -12.45 -10.49
CA LYS A 18 5.27 -13.51 -9.66
C LYS A 18 4.78 -13.40 -8.21
N TYR A 19 4.79 -12.20 -7.64
CA TYR A 19 4.20 -11.94 -6.32
C TYR A 19 2.75 -12.39 -6.28
N LEU A 20 1.93 -11.94 -7.25
CA LEU A 20 0.52 -12.35 -7.35
C LEU A 20 0.37 -13.87 -7.40
N THR A 21 1.17 -14.58 -8.21
CA THR A 21 1.08 -16.05 -8.27
C THR A 21 1.41 -16.75 -6.95
N ILE A 22 2.25 -16.15 -6.11
CA ILE A 22 2.62 -16.67 -4.79
C ILE A 22 1.61 -16.23 -3.72
N SER A 23 1.07 -15.02 -3.85
CA SER A 23 0.17 -14.38 -2.89
C SER A 23 -1.32 -14.68 -3.14
N HIS A 24 -1.67 -15.56 -4.07
CA HIS A 24 -3.06 -15.82 -4.47
C HIS A 24 -3.90 -16.54 -3.40
N VAL A 25 -3.32 -16.91 -2.26
CA VAL A 25 -4.10 -17.22 -1.05
C VAL A 25 -4.30 -15.91 -0.30
N ARG A 26 -5.06 -14.99 -0.90
CA ARG A 26 -5.55 -13.83 -0.16
C ARG A 26 -6.71 -14.32 0.69
N PRO A 27 -6.62 -14.26 2.03
CA PRO A 27 -7.71 -14.70 2.87
C PRO A 27 -8.95 -13.83 2.61
N ASN A 28 -10.13 -14.45 2.68
CA ASN A 28 -11.39 -13.71 2.72
C ASN A 28 -11.54 -12.98 4.07
N TRP A 29 -12.60 -12.18 4.21
CA TRP A 29 -12.77 -11.38 5.43
C TRP A 29 -12.97 -12.24 6.68
N GLU A 30 -13.67 -13.37 6.55
CA GLU A 30 -13.87 -14.33 7.63
C GLU A 30 -12.54 -14.96 8.06
N GLU A 31 -11.72 -15.39 7.11
CA GLU A 31 -10.38 -15.92 7.35
C GLU A 31 -9.46 -14.88 8.01
N ILE A 32 -9.52 -13.59 7.59
CA ILE A 32 -8.73 -12.51 8.20
C ILE A 32 -9.10 -12.31 9.68
N MET A 33 -10.38 -12.40 10.03
CA MET A 33 -10.81 -12.24 11.43
C MET A 33 -10.32 -13.37 12.34
N GLU A 34 -10.03 -14.55 11.78
CA GLU A 34 -9.52 -15.71 12.50
C GLU A 34 -7.99 -15.79 12.55
N LEU A 35 -7.27 -14.93 11.81
CA LEU A 35 -5.81 -14.89 11.83
C LEU A 35 -5.27 -14.32 13.14
N GLU A 36 -4.12 -14.83 13.57
CA GLU A 36 -3.39 -14.24 14.69
C GLU A 36 -2.95 -12.82 14.32
N PRO A 37 -3.09 -11.84 15.24
CA PRO A 37 -2.53 -10.51 15.07
C PRO A 37 -1.02 -10.60 14.79
N ASP A 38 -0.53 -9.71 13.93
CA ASP A 38 0.91 -9.61 13.72
C ASP A 38 1.59 -9.03 14.97
N GLU A 39 2.80 -9.50 15.25
CA GLU A 39 3.65 -9.04 16.35
C GLU A 39 4.51 -7.84 15.94
N THR A 40 4.41 -7.38 14.69
CA THR A 40 5.11 -6.18 14.21
C THR A 40 4.64 -4.96 15.01
N PRO A 41 5.53 -4.28 15.76
CA PRO A 41 5.15 -3.11 16.51
C PRO A 41 4.81 -1.96 15.56
N LEU A 42 3.81 -1.17 15.94
CA LEU A 42 3.49 0.07 15.24
C LEU A 42 4.72 0.99 15.18
N SER A 43 4.94 1.58 14.01
CA SER A 43 5.85 2.69 13.80
C SER A 43 5.39 3.93 14.59
N GLU A 44 6.30 4.89 14.76
CA GLU A 44 5.97 6.15 15.45
C GLU A 44 4.87 6.93 14.75
N GLU A 45 4.80 6.84 13.42
CA GLU A 45 3.78 7.48 12.61
C GLU A 45 2.42 6.79 12.78
N GLU A 46 2.35 5.46 12.72
CA GLU A 46 1.11 4.73 12.98
C GLU A 46 0.57 4.99 14.40
N LYS A 47 1.47 5.10 15.39
CA LYS A 47 1.08 5.53 16.75
C LYS A 47 0.54 6.96 16.79
N ARG A 48 1.07 7.87 15.97
CA ARG A 48 0.58 9.26 15.84
C ARG A 48 -0.80 9.28 15.22
N GLN A 49 -1.01 8.53 14.13
CA GLN A 49 -2.30 8.40 13.44
C GLN A 49 -3.36 7.78 14.34
N LEU A 50 -3.02 6.72 15.09
CA LEU A 50 -3.93 6.07 16.03
C LEU A 50 -4.41 7.01 17.16
N LYS A 51 -3.56 7.98 17.55
CA LYS A 51 -3.90 9.00 18.56
C LYS A 51 -4.67 10.19 17.98
N ASN A 52 -4.71 10.34 16.66
CA ASN A 52 -5.45 11.41 16.03
C ASN A 52 -6.95 11.08 16.07
N ASN A 53 -7.76 12.00 16.60
CA ASN A 53 -9.21 11.84 16.64
C ASN A 53 -9.88 12.21 15.30
N SER A 54 -9.10 12.65 14.30
CA SER A 54 -9.60 12.86 12.95
C SER A 54 -9.72 11.52 12.23
N GLU A 55 -10.93 11.16 11.83
CA GLU A 55 -11.20 9.97 11.00
C GLU A 55 -10.67 10.12 9.56
N PHE A 56 -10.32 11.35 9.16
CA PHE A 56 -9.91 11.69 7.81
C PHE A 56 -8.61 12.49 7.80
N VAL A 57 -7.86 12.35 6.72
CA VAL A 57 -6.64 13.10 6.43
C VAL A 57 -6.97 14.01 5.24
N SER A 58 -6.48 15.25 5.25
CA SER A 58 -6.65 16.13 4.09
C SER A 58 -5.84 15.62 2.89
N TRP A 59 -6.22 16.05 1.69
CA TRP A 59 -5.50 15.66 0.48
C TRP A 59 -4.06 16.20 0.50
N GLU A 60 -3.88 17.42 0.99
CA GLU A 60 -2.57 18.04 1.16
C GLU A 60 -1.68 17.24 2.13
N GLU A 61 -2.21 16.87 3.29
CA GLU A 61 -1.48 16.04 4.27
C GLU A 61 -1.12 14.66 3.69
N ALA A 62 -2.02 14.02 2.94
CA ALA A 62 -1.73 12.74 2.31
C ALA A 62 -0.62 12.85 1.24
N MET A 63 -0.59 13.95 0.48
CA MET A 63 0.48 14.19 -0.49
C MET A 63 1.83 14.40 0.21
N ASP A 64 1.84 15.21 1.26
CA ASP A 64 3.05 15.48 2.04
C ASP A 64 3.60 14.19 2.68
N GLU A 65 2.73 13.35 3.27
CA GLU A 65 3.13 12.07 3.88
C GLU A 65 3.67 11.06 2.86
N LEU A 66 3.08 11.00 1.67
CA LEU A 66 3.46 10.05 0.62
C LEU A 66 4.58 10.57 -0.30
N ASN A 67 5.14 11.77 -0.01
CA ASN A 67 6.08 12.48 -0.88
C ASN A 67 5.58 12.56 -2.34
N LEU A 68 4.28 12.78 -2.52
CA LEU A 68 3.68 12.97 -3.83
C LEU A 68 3.95 14.40 -4.32
N PRO A 69 4.10 14.60 -5.64
CA PRO A 69 4.24 15.94 -6.18
C PRO A 69 2.99 16.76 -5.87
N THR A 70 3.20 17.89 -5.20
CA THR A 70 2.16 18.84 -4.80
C THR A 70 1.71 19.75 -5.95
N ASP A 71 2.45 19.77 -7.07
CA ASP A 71 2.06 20.45 -8.30
C ASP A 71 1.04 19.61 -9.08
N THR A 72 -0.23 19.71 -8.70
CA THR A 72 -1.30 19.59 -9.68
C THR A 72 -1.48 20.97 -10.33
N GLU A 73 -0.84 21.19 -11.48
CA GLU A 73 -1.00 22.45 -12.23
C GLU A 73 -2.49 22.79 -12.41
N SER A 74 -2.83 24.05 -12.13
CA SER A 74 -4.16 24.65 -12.30
C SER A 74 -4.46 25.04 -13.75
#